data_AF-A0A3D2AR27-F1
#
_entry.id   AF-A0A3D2AR27-F1
#
_cell.length_a   1.000
_cell.length_b   1.000
_cell.length_c   1.000
_cell.angle_alpha   90.00
_cell.angle_beta   90.00
_cell.angle_gamma   90.00
#
_symmetry.space_group_name_H-M   'P 1'
#
loop_
_entity.id
_entity.type
_entity.pdbx_description
1 polymer ?
#
loop_
_entity_poly.entity_id
_entity_poly.type
_entity_poly.pdbx_seq_one_letter_code
_entity_poly.pdbx_strand_id
1 'polypeptide(L)'
;MRAAVEPGNVLDAQYVEAARNLLRHVDPTQTWGVGSGVQAEDMHVENKNGWIPDLDGTYNSVGYVYREDGSIEYAVAIMMQRGGGDQATKDTMQRLSAHAYETMMHTTE
;
A
#
# COMPACT_ATOMS: atom_id res chain seq x y z
N MET A 1 15.23 17.22 -17.83
CA MET A 1 13.81 17.38 -17.45
C MET A 1 13.31 16.05 -16.94
N ARG A 2 13.02 15.91 -15.65
CA ARG A 2 12.23 14.78 -15.14
C ARG A 2 10.77 15.17 -15.38
N ALA A 3 10.11 14.49 -16.31
CA ALA A 3 8.66 14.60 -16.40
C ALA A 3 8.09 14.07 -15.08
N ALA A 4 7.28 14.89 -14.39
CA ALA A 4 6.40 14.36 -13.37
C ALA A 4 5.45 13.41 -14.09
N VAL A 5 5.46 12.13 -13.70
CA VAL A 5 4.42 11.19 -14.12
C VAL A 5 3.19 11.63 -13.34
N GLU A 6 2.28 12.33 -14.00
CA GLU A 6 0.93 12.56 -13.47
C GLU A 6 0.26 11.19 -13.32
N PRO A 7 -0.32 10.86 -12.14
CA PRO A 7 -1.12 9.66 -11.99
C PRO A 7 -2.20 9.60 -13.08
N GLY A 8 -2.28 8.49 -13.82
CA GLY A 8 -3.47 8.17 -14.62
C GLY A 8 -3.41 8.36 -16.14
N ASN A 9 -2.24 8.56 -16.77
CA ASN A 9 -2.16 8.66 -18.24
C ASN A 9 -1.19 7.67 -18.92
N VAL A 10 -0.67 6.68 -18.17
CA VAL A 10 0.22 5.64 -18.71
C VAL A 10 -0.56 4.49 -19.36
N LEU A 11 -1.77 4.24 -18.88
CA LEU A 11 -2.64 3.14 -19.31
C LEU A 11 -4.01 3.69 -19.72
N ASP A 12 -4.62 3.10 -20.75
CA ASP A 12 -6.04 3.36 -21.05
C ASP A 12 -6.92 2.94 -19.86
N ALA A 13 -8.09 3.58 -19.72
CA ALA A 13 -9.00 3.36 -18.58
C ALA A 13 -9.33 1.88 -18.32
N GLN A 14 -9.52 1.08 -19.38
CA GLN A 14 -9.77 -0.36 -19.24
C GLN A 14 -8.59 -1.13 -18.60
N TYR A 15 -7.36 -0.70 -18.87
CA TYR A 15 -6.15 -1.32 -18.32
C TYR A 15 -5.85 -0.82 -16.92
N VAL A 16 -6.20 0.44 -16.60
CA VAL A 16 -6.18 0.96 -15.22
C VAL A 16 -7.08 0.09 -14.35
N GLU A 17 -8.34 -0.11 -14.75
CA GLU A 17 -9.29 -0.88 -13.95
C GLU A 17 -8.88 -2.35 -13.80
N ALA A 18 -8.33 -2.96 -14.86
CA ALA A 18 -7.78 -4.31 -14.78
C ALA A 18 -6.59 -4.38 -13.79
N ALA A 19 -5.67 -3.41 -13.82
CA ALA A 19 -4.53 -3.35 -12.91
C ALA A 19 -4.97 -3.13 -11.46
N ARG A 20 -5.91 -2.22 -11.22
CA ARG A 20 -6.46 -1.96 -9.87
C ARG A 20 -7.16 -3.21 -9.32
N ASN A 21 -7.92 -3.94 -10.14
CA ASN A 21 -8.52 -5.21 -9.74
C ASN A 21 -7.49 -6.26 -9.29
N LEU A 22 -6.34 -6.34 -9.95
CA LEU A 22 -5.26 -7.25 -9.52
C LEU A 22 -4.68 -6.84 -8.16
N LEU A 23 -4.62 -5.54 -7.86
CA LEU A 23 -4.07 -4.99 -6.63
C LEU A 23 -5.05 -5.04 -5.45
N ARG A 24 -6.37 -5.08 -5.69
CA ARG A 24 -7.39 -5.25 -4.64
C ARG A 24 -7.53 -6.70 -4.15
N HIS A 25 -7.23 -7.67 -5.01
CA HIS A 25 -7.43 -9.10 -4.74
C HIS A 25 -6.11 -9.81 -4.44
N VAL A 26 -5.32 -9.25 -3.53
CA VAL A 26 -4.12 -9.93 -3.04
C VAL A 26 -4.55 -11.19 -2.30
N ASP A 27 -3.81 -12.28 -2.51
CA ASP A 27 -3.98 -13.53 -1.76
C ASP A 27 -4.05 -13.23 -0.25
N PRO A 28 -5.05 -13.71 0.50
CA PRO A 28 -5.22 -13.41 1.92
C PRO A 28 -3.97 -13.70 2.77
N THR A 29 -3.14 -14.67 2.38
CA THR A 29 -1.88 -14.99 3.08
C THR A 29 -0.79 -13.93 2.86
N GLN A 30 -0.98 -13.05 1.89
CA GLN A 30 -0.11 -11.94 1.54
C GLN A 30 -0.68 -10.57 1.95
N THR A 31 -1.80 -10.56 2.70
CA THR A 31 -2.38 -9.35 3.30
C THR A 31 -1.58 -8.95 4.53
N TRP A 32 -0.53 -8.16 4.32
CA TRP A 32 0.34 -7.57 5.34
C TRP A 32 0.90 -6.23 4.85
N GLY A 33 1.52 -5.46 5.77
CA GLY A 33 2.03 -4.13 5.45
C GLY A 33 0.89 -3.17 5.16
N VAL A 34 0.92 -2.51 4.00
CA VAL A 34 -0.13 -1.56 3.57
C VAL A 34 -1.49 -2.23 3.48
N GLY A 35 -1.55 -3.48 3.01
CA GLY A 35 -2.79 -4.25 2.87
C GLY A 35 -3.54 -4.53 4.18
N SER A 36 -2.90 -4.33 5.34
CA SER A 36 -3.49 -4.59 6.65
C SER A 36 -3.46 -3.38 7.59
N GLY A 37 -2.86 -2.28 7.16
CA GLY A 37 -2.70 -1.07 7.98
C GLY A 37 -3.97 -0.24 8.09
N VAL A 38 -4.90 -0.41 7.14
CA VAL A 38 -6.17 0.31 7.09
C VAL A 38 -7.30 -0.70 7.24
N GLN A 39 -8.13 -0.52 8.27
CA GLN A 39 -9.21 -1.46 8.62
C GLN A 39 -10.60 -0.80 8.62
N ALA A 40 -10.70 0.45 8.20
CA ALA A 40 -11.99 1.12 8.09
C ALA A 40 -12.77 0.54 6.90
N GLU A 41 -14.06 0.25 7.11
CA GLU A 41 -14.92 -0.47 6.14
C GLU A 41 -15.13 0.30 4.83
N ASP A 42 -15.02 1.62 4.87
CA ASP A 42 -15.21 2.55 3.76
C ASP A 42 -13.92 2.89 3.01
N MET A 43 -12.79 2.31 3.42
CA MET A 43 -11.49 2.52 2.80
C MET A 43 -11.13 1.35 1.89
N HIS A 44 -10.56 1.70 0.74
CA HIS A 44 -10.06 0.74 -0.23
C HIS A 44 -8.53 0.75 -0.23
N VAL A 45 -7.94 -0.44 -0.33
CA VAL A 45 -6.50 -0.61 -0.41
C VAL A 45 -6.16 -1.45 -1.63
N GLU A 46 -5.31 -0.89 -2.48
CA GLU A 46 -4.71 -1.54 -3.63
C GLU A 46 -3.23 -1.74 -3.34
N ASN A 47 -2.75 -2.98 -3.22
CA ASN A 47 -1.44 -3.23 -2.65
C ASN A 47 -0.61 -4.23 -3.46
N LYS A 48 0.72 -4.02 -3.44
CA LYS A 48 1.70 -5.00 -3.88
C LYS A 48 2.81 -5.15 -2.85
N ASN A 49 3.06 -6.40 -2.49
CA ASN A 49 4.12 -6.80 -1.59
C ASN A 49 5.30 -7.45 -2.33
N GLY A 50 6.50 -7.31 -1.79
CA GLY A 50 7.73 -7.96 -2.30
C GLY A 50 8.70 -8.23 -1.17
N TRP A 51 9.33 -9.41 -1.13
CA TRP A 51 10.26 -9.80 -0.07
C TRP A 51 11.30 -10.80 -0.57
N ILE A 52 12.54 -10.69 -0.10
CA ILE A 52 13.63 -11.64 -0.38
C ILE A 52 14.41 -11.93 0.92
N PRO A 53 13.77 -12.56 1.93
CA PRO A 53 14.28 -12.63 3.29
C PRO A 53 15.57 -13.44 3.43
N ASP A 54 15.77 -14.43 2.57
CA ASP A 54 16.92 -15.34 2.62
C ASP A 54 18.15 -14.78 1.90
N LEU A 55 17.99 -13.72 1.08
CA LEU A 55 19.09 -13.12 0.35
C LEU A 55 19.64 -11.90 1.08
N ASP A 56 18.81 -10.87 1.22
CA ASP A 56 19.23 -9.57 1.73
C ASP A 56 18.35 -9.09 2.89
N GLY A 57 17.28 -9.82 3.23
CA GLY A 57 16.37 -9.42 4.28
C GLY A 57 15.37 -8.34 3.86
N THR A 58 15.23 -8.04 2.57
CA THR A 58 14.36 -6.96 2.09
C THR A 58 12.88 -7.32 2.20
N TYR A 59 12.08 -6.38 2.69
CA TYR A 59 10.61 -6.38 2.65
C TYR A 59 10.08 -5.04 2.15
N ASN A 60 9.17 -5.09 1.19
CA ASN A 60 8.53 -3.94 0.58
C ASN A 60 7.02 -4.13 0.55
N SER A 61 6.30 -3.07 0.89
CA SER A 61 4.84 -2.98 0.78
C SER A 61 4.51 -1.62 0.19
N VAL A 62 3.92 -1.62 -0.99
CA VAL A 62 3.50 -0.41 -1.69
C VAL A 62 2.01 -0.50 -1.93
N GLY A 63 1.29 0.59 -1.69
CA GLY A 63 -0.13 0.61 -1.98
C GLY A 63 -0.71 1.99 -2.18
N TYR A 64 -1.92 1.97 -2.71
CA TYR A 64 -2.80 3.11 -2.89
C TYR A 64 -4.01 2.94 -1.96
N VAL A 65 -4.29 3.96 -1.17
CA VAL A 65 -5.35 3.95 -0.19
C VAL A 65 -6.29 5.10 -0.50
N TYR A 66 -7.58 4.80 -0.62
CA TYR A 66 -8.56 5.80 -1.00
C TYR A 66 -9.95 5.52 -0.43
N ARG A 67 -10.75 6.57 -0.30
CA ARG A 67 -12.21 6.50 -0.12
C ARG A 67 -12.90 6.84 -1.44
N GLU A 68 -14.01 6.18 -1.75
CA GLU A 68 -14.75 6.40 -3.02
C GLU A 68 -15.25 7.85 -3.19
N ASP A 69 -15.47 8.58 -2.09
CA ASP A 69 -15.89 9.99 -2.12
C ASP A 69 -14.73 10.97 -2.37
N GLY A 70 -13.49 10.49 -2.47
CA GLY A 70 -12.28 11.29 -2.71
C GLY A 70 -11.83 12.14 -1.53
N SER A 71 -12.45 12.03 -0.35
CA SER A 71 -12.04 12.80 0.84
C SER A 71 -10.66 12.41 1.35
N ILE A 72 -10.23 11.17 1.08
CA ILE A 72 -8.90 10.66 1.40
C ILE A 72 -8.39 9.85 0.23
N GLU A 73 -7.19 10.19 -0.23
CA GLU A 73 -6.54 9.52 -1.34
C GLU A 73 -5.02 9.71 -1.22
N TYR A 74 -4.26 8.62 -1.13
CA TYR A 74 -2.80 8.68 -1.05
C TYR A 74 -2.12 7.39 -1.49
N ALA A 75 -0.87 7.53 -1.94
CA ALA A 75 0.03 6.41 -2.15
C ALA A 75 1.05 6.33 -1.01
N VAL A 76 1.39 5.12 -0.59
CA VAL A 76 2.40 4.86 0.44
C VAL A 76 3.32 3.72 0.01
N ALA A 77 4.62 3.88 0.27
CA ALA A 77 5.64 2.87 0.04
C ALA A 77 6.45 2.68 1.32
N ILE A 78 6.47 1.46 1.83
CA ILE A 78 7.20 1.07 3.03
C ILE A 78 8.27 0.08 2.59
N MET A 79 9.54 0.45 2.79
CA MET A 79 10.70 -0.39 2.48
C MET A 79 11.47 -0.63 3.77
N MET A 80 11.72 -1.89 4.09
CA MET A 80 12.35 -2.29 5.34
C MET A 80 13.36 -3.42 5.14
N GLN A 81 14.37 -3.42 6.00
CA GLN A 81 15.22 -4.57 6.23
C GLN A 81 14.64 -5.43 7.36
N ARG A 82 14.84 -6.74 7.28
CA ARG A 82 14.31 -7.71 8.24
C ARG A 82 14.82 -7.38 9.64
N GLY A 83 13.88 -7.14 10.55
CA GLY A 83 14.15 -6.85 11.96
C GLY A 83 13.28 -7.75 12.84
N GLY A 84 13.89 -8.55 13.72
CA GLY A 84 13.16 -9.41 14.65
C GLY A 84 12.42 -10.60 14.01
N GLY A 85 12.68 -10.90 12.73
CA GLY A 85 12.03 -11.99 11.97
C GLY A 85 10.93 -11.51 11.02
N ASP A 86 10.38 -12.44 10.24
CA ASP A 86 9.44 -12.14 9.14
C ASP A 86 8.15 -11.50 9.65
N GLN A 87 7.55 -12.12 10.68
CA GLN A 87 6.30 -11.64 11.25
C GLN A 87 6.48 -10.27 11.89
N ALA A 88 7.52 -10.10 12.71
CA ALA A 88 7.81 -8.81 13.35
C ALA A 88 8.06 -7.69 12.33
N THR A 89 8.71 -8.01 11.21
CA THR A 89 8.93 -7.06 10.11
C THR A 89 7.59 -6.66 9.48
N LYS A 90 6.76 -7.64 9.09
CA LYS A 90 5.43 -7.41 8.51
C LYS A 90 4.51 -6.62 9.45
N ASP A 91 4.50 -6.95 10.73
CA ASP A 91 3.71 -6.24 11.75
C ASP A 91 4.18 -4.78 11.90
N THR A 92 5.49 -4.55 11.80
CA THR A 92 6.03 -3.19 11.83
C THR A 92 5.58 -2.38 10.62
N MET A 93 5.62 -2.97 9.43
CA MET A 93 5.11 -2.33 8.21
C MET A 93 3.61 -2.03 8.31
N GLN A 94 2.83 -2.94 8.91
CA GLN A 94 1.40 -2.71 9.15
C GLN A 94 1.17 -1.50 10.08
N ARG A 95 1.91 -1.41 11.19
CA ARG A 95 1.83 -0.26 12.10
C ARG A 95 2.21 1.06 11.43
N LEU A 96 3.25 1.04 10.58
CA LEU A 96 3.65 2.22 9.80
C LEU A 96 2.54 2.65 8.84
N SER A 97 1.88 1.71 8.18
CA SER A 97 0.73 2.01 7.31
C SER A 97 -0.46 2.55 8.09
N ALA A 98 -0.75 2.03 9.29
CA ALA A 98 -1.80 2.55 10.15
C ALA A 98 -1.52 4.01 10.56
N HIS A 99 -0.28 4.33 10.94
CA HIS A 99 0.11 5.70 11.26
C HIS A 99 0.01 6.66 10.07
N ALA A 100 0.35 6.20 8.85
CA ALA A 100 0.15 7.00 7.65
C ALA A 100 -1.34 7.33 7.45
N TYR A 101 -2.22 6.33 7.61
CA TYR A 101 -3.67 6.53 7.54
C TYR A 101 -4.20 7.52 8.58
N GLU A 102 -3.83 7.34 9.85
CA GLU A 102 -4.21 8.25 10.95
C GLU A 102 -3.77 9.69 10.65
N THR A 103 -2.56 9.87 10.13
CA THR A 103 -2.05 11.19 9.74
C THR A 103 -2.92 11.83 8.66
N MET A 104 -3.31 11.06 7.63
CA MET A 104 -4.14 11.57 6.53
C MET A 104 -5.55 11.92 6.98
N MET A 105 -6.14 11.16 7.91
CA MET A 105 -7.45 11.48 8.52
C MET A 105 -7.45 12.83 9.26
N HIS A 106 -6.33 13.20 9.90
CA HIS A 106 -6.23 14.45 10.65
C HIS A 106 -5.90 15.68 9.79
N THR A 107 -5.49 15.49 8.54
CA THR A 107 -5.23 16.62 7.61
C THR A 107 -6.49 17.13 6.90
N THR A 108 -7.63 16.46 7.06
CA THR A 108 -8.90 16.78 6.40
C THR A 108 -9.92 17.50 7.30
N GLU A 109 -9.56 17.79 8.55
CA GLU A 109 -10.32 18.68 9.48
C GLU A 109 -9.83 20.12 9.41
#